data_AF-A0A957ZXN1-F1
#
_entry.id   AF-A0A957ZXN1-F1
#
_cell.length_a   1.000
_cell.length_b   1.000
_cell.length_c   1.000
_cell.angle_alpha   90.00
_cell.angle_beta   90.00
_cell.angle_gamma   90.00
#
_symmetry.space_group_name_H-M   'P 1'
#
loop_
_entity.id
_entity.type
_entity.pdbx_description
1 polymer ?
#
loop_
_entity_poly.entity_id
_entity_poly.type
_entity_poly.pdbx_seq_one_letter_code
_entity_poly.pdbx_strand_id
1 'polypeptide(L)'
;MARRKINIQRNLGLREGSAAQPATESVIDQLSGSMSRTDIGFKPTDQHVYEINLDRIMPDPDQPRHLLPYDLREALREKKLDPAEVMRQLVLRAEKGDMVALLVLGGRSKGPVDEEDPVVEDTGLFALARSIQEVGLRQPLNVYRIDDPDHPNQASYRLGEGERRFWAHHLLVQQDFEAFKSVRCIVEPLPENEEVIHQRQEAENAARVDLPALARARSMQRIKERLNIEMGTRVPGENTFQLPSQRDLQIAVGQRVKSFTGRAIGDRMVRNYLALLNLSPEAQDLAEAGQLTEKQLRPVTRLKSDEEQLAFIRQIIEKNMSGREAMREVAPPPPPPAKTSLREVTQTSVEQRFEKRVLDAAKTMHSLLTLPQENYDETINILAARGAADSTTRQALQSLRQTLEEILLRIEDFTSSKTIEISLLSILPPLTALQRHLPPEKFSLIEDESLTGGQILERLFMWRREDIVLASRLEPFLTTIEGEAEALRAGEARALPQLKGKKNSRYPDLMVFEVEAGASIYWAHELLVRRGEEQFKLMKAEVVSISVDEED
;
A
#
# COMPACT_ATOMS: atom_id res chain seq x y z
N MET A 1 -44.92 -24.83 -5.89
CA MET A 1 -43.55 -24.34 -6.15
C MET A 1 -43.63 -23.11 -7.04
N ALA A 2 -43.65 -21.90 -6.46
CA ALA A 2 -43.83 -20.65 -7.20
C ALA A 2 -42.47 -19.96 -7.42
N ARG A 3 -42.09 -19.79 -8.69
CA ARG A 3 -40.91 -19.02 -9.11
C ARG A 3 -41.15 -17.53 -8.83
N ARG A 4 -40.49 -16.97 -7.81
CA ARG A 4 -40.46 -15.51 -7.58
C ARG A 4 -39.38 -14.90 -8.46
N LYS A 5 -39.79 -14.09 -9.44
CA LYS A 5 -38.93 -13.23 -10.27
C LYS A 5 -38.16 -12.25 -9.37
N ILE A 6 -36.85 -12.14 -9.59
CA ILE A 6 -35.98 -11.14 -8.98
C ILE A 6 -36.34 -9.80 -9.63
N ASN A 7 -36.78 -8.83 -8.85
CA ASN A 7 -37.24 -7.54 -9.34
C ASN A 7 -36.09 -6.52 -9.25
N ILE A 8 -35.29 -6.44 -10.33
CA ILE A 8 -34.11 -5.56 -10.46
C ILE A 8 -34.51 -4.06 -10.44
N GLN A 9 -35.78 -3.74 -10.70
CA GLN A 9 -36.29 -2.37 -10.71
C GLN A 9 -36.35 -1.68 -9.32
N ARG A 10 -36.13 -2.41 -8.21
CA ARG A 10 -36.35 -1.86 -6.86
C ARG A 10 -35.16 -1.10 -6.25
N ASN A 11 -33.94 -1.25 -6.79
CA ASN A 11 -32.75 -0.58 -6.25
C ASN A 11 -32.54 0.85 -6.79
N LEU A 12 -33.44 1.33 -7.65
CA LEU A 12 -33.41 2.67 -8.20
C LEU A 12 -34.76 3.32 -7.90
N GLY A 13 -34.83 4.06 -6.79
CA GLY A 13 -36.06 4.71 -6.35
C GLY A 13 -36.66 5.59 -7.45
N LEU A 14 -37.73 5.11 -8.08
CA LEU A 14 -38.58 5.90 -8.95
C LEU A 14 -39.29 6.96 -8.11
N ARG A 15 -38.83 8.21 -8.20
CA ARG A 15 -39.64 9.39 -7.87
C ARG A 15 -40.09 10.03 -9.18
N GLU A 16 -41.39 9.99 -9.41
CA GLU A 16 -42.06 10.74 -10.48
C GLU A 16 -42.17 12.23 -10.12
N GLY A 17 -41.99 13.08 -11.14
CA GLY A 17 -42.21 14.54 -11.13
C GLY A 17 -40.91 15.31 -11.38
N SER A 18 -40.83 16.35 -12.22
CA SER A 18 -41.85 17.13 -12.92
C SER A 18 -41.15 18.07 -13.93
N ALA A 19 -41.78 18.26 -15.09
CA ALA A 19 -41.79 19.43 -15.98
C ALA A 19 -40.48 20.04 -16.54
N ALA A 20 -40.47 20.13 -17.87
CA ALA A 20 -39.52 20.84 -18.71
C ALA A 20 -39.50 22.36 -18.49
N GLN A 21 -38.33 22.99 -18.71
CA GLN A 21 -38.21 24.36 -19.27
C GLN A 21 -36.83 24.57 -19.93
N PRO A 22 -36.72 25.50 -20.92
CA PRO A 22 -35.71 25.47 -21.98
C PRO A 22 -34.47 26.34 -21.74
N ALA A 23 -33.50 26.15 -22.63
CA ALA A 23 -32.18 26.74 -22.73
C ALA A 23 -32.07 28.26 -22.53
N THR A 24 -31.05 28.67 -21.77
CA THR A 24 -30.45 30.02 -21.82
C THR A 24 -28.94 29.87 -22.01
N GLU A 25 -28.53 29.78 -23.27
CA GLU A 25 -27.22 30.26 -23.72
C GLU A 25 -27.17 31.80 -23.61
N SER A 26 -25.97 32.38 -23.61
CA SER A 26 -25.68 33.82 -23.75
C SER A 26 -25.33 34.66 -22.51
N VAL A 27 -24.39 34.24 -21.66
CA VAL A 27 -23.63 35.20 -20.82
C VAL A 27 -22.14 34.85 -20.70
N ILE A 28 -21.77 33.57 -20.79
CA ILE A 28 -20.38 33.13 -20.53
C ILE A 28 -19.44 33.41 -21.73
N ASP A 29 -19.95 33.46 -22.96
CA ASP A 29 -19.14 33.75 -24.16
C ASP A 29 -18.72 35.22 -24.32
N GLN A 30 -19.27 36.15 -23.55
CA GLN A 30 -18.92 37.57 -23.64
C GLN A 30 -17.83 38.02 -22.66
N LEU A 31 -17.40 37.17 -21.73
CA LEU A 31 -16.39 37.51 -20.72
C LEU A 31 -14.98 36.97 -21.02
N SER A 32 -14.81 36.16 -22.07
CA SER A 32 -13.52 35.60 -22.51
C SER A 32 -12.70 36.55 -23.42
N GLY A 33 -13.26 37.70 -23.79
CA GLY A 33 -12.68 38.60 -24.81
C GLY A 33 -11.63 39.61 -24.35
N SER A 34 -11.25 39.69 -23.06
CA SER A 34 -10.36 40.78 -22.63
C SER A 34 -9.48 40.51 -21.41
N MET A 35 -8.61 39.51 -21.45
CA MET A 35 -7.40 39.51 -20.60
C MET A 35 -6.20 38.90 -21.34
N SER A 36 -5.51 39.75 -22.10
CA SER A 36 -4.15 39.49 -22.58
C SER A 36 -3.17 40.16 -21.64
N ARG A 37 -2.46 39.37 -20.83
CA ARG A 37 -1.06 39.60 -20.47
C ARG A 37 -0.45 38.43 -19.70
N THR A 38 0.51 37.78 -20.38
CA THR A 38 1.68 37.07 -19.84
C THR A 38 1.44 36.02 -18.75
N ASP A 39 1.13 34.80 -19.19
CA ASP A 39 1.62 33.59 -18.53
C ASP A 39 2.43 32.75 -19.52
N ILE A 40 3.66 32.47 -19.13
CA ILE A 40 4.63 31.70 -19.90
C ILE A 40 4.32 30.22 -19.67
N GLY A 41 3.88 29.52 -20.72
CA GLY A 41 4.14 28.07 -20.81
C GLY A 41 2.96 27.09 -20.77
N PHE A 42 1.70 27.50 -20.96
CA PHE A 42 0.64 26.54 -21.34
C PHE A 42 0.33 26.71 -22.83
N LYS A 43 0.91 25.85 -23.67
CA LYS A 43 0.30 25.60 -24.98
C LYS A 43 -0.88 24.66 -24.69
N PRO A 44 -2.14 25.08 -24.87
CA PRO A 44 -3.23 24.11 -24.89
C PRO A 44 -2.89 23.10 -25.99
N THR A 45 -2.67 21.85 -25.61
CA THR A 45 -2.68 20.77 -26.58
C THR A 45 -4.10 20.76 -27.10
N ASP A 46 -4.33 21.12 -28.36
CA ASP A 46 -5.62 20.93 -29.04
C ASP A 46 -5.89 19.41 -29.14
N GLN A 47 -6.17 18.78 -28.01
CA GLN A 47 -6.66 17.41 -27.94
C GLN A 47 -8.13 17.49 -28.40
N HIS A 48 -8.34 17.26 -29.69
CA HIS A 48 -9.67 17.21 -30.27
C HIS A 48 -10.45 16.07 -29.60
N VAL A 49 -11.55 16.43 -28.95
CA VAL A 49 -12.53 15.49 -28.41
C VAL A 49 -13.54 15.17 -29.50
N TYR A 50 -13.70 13.89 -29.81
CA TYR A 50 -14.61 13.37 -30.82
C TYR A 50 -15.73 12.56 -30.16
N GLU A 51 -16.93 12.59 -30.74
CA GLU A 51 -17.97 11.62 -30.40
C GLU A 51 -17.84 10.39 -31.32
N ILE A 52 -17.58 9.24 -30.71
CA ILE A 52 -17.35 7.99 -31.42
C ILE A 52 -18.41 6.99 -30.97
N ASN A 53 -19.01 6.29 -31.94
CA ASN A 53 -19.96 5.22 -31.64
C ASN A 53 -19.23 4.05 -30.93
N LEU A 54 -19.83 3.53 -29.86
CA LEU A 54 -19.28 2.43 -29.06
C LEU A 54 -18.90 1.21 -29.89
N ASP A 55 -19.70 0.87 -30.91
CA ASP A 55 -19.49 -0.32 -31.75
C ASP A 55 -18.18 -0.24 -32.56
N ARG A 56 -17.58 0.96 -32.66
CA ARG A 56 -16.30 1.20 -33.34
C ARG A 56 -15.10 1.15 -32.40
N ILE A 57 -15.33 0.97 -31.10
CA ILE A 57 -14.29 0.95 -30.07
C ILE A 57 -14.12 -0.47 -29.57
N MET A 58 -12.91 -1.01 -29.71
CA MET A 58 -12.53 -2.32 -29.18
C MET A 58 -11.69 -2.16 -27.92
N PRO A 59 -12.03 -2.84 -26.81
CA PRO A 59 -11.18 -2.86 -25.63
C PRO A 59 -9.88 -3.57 -25.96
N ASP A 60 -8.79 -3.09 -25.36
CA ASP A 60 -7.49 -3.73 -25.48
C ASP A 60 -7.47 -5.03 -24.65
N PRO A 61 -7.35 -6.22 -25.29
CA PRO A 61 -7.36 -7.50 -24.59
C PRO A 61 -6.14 -7.67 -23.67
N ASP A 62 -5.08 -6.92 -23.94
CA ASP A 62 -3.84 -6.94 -23.17
C ASP A 62 -3.83 -5.83 -22.12
N GLN A 63 -4.96 -5.42 -21.55
CA GLN A 63 -4.95 -4.54 -20.38
C GLN A 63 -4.53 -5.32 -19.12
N PRO A 64 -3.67 -4.79 -18.23
CA PRO A 64 -3.27 -5.51 -17.01
C PRO A 64 -4.43 -5.75 -16.04
N ARG A 65 -5.36 -4.79 -15.99
CA ARG A 65 -6.59 -4.89 -15.20
C ARG A 65 -7.64 -5.54 -16.08
N HIS A 66 -8.27 -6.56 -15.55
CA HIS A 66 -9.36 -7.22 -16.24
C HIS A 66 -10.67 -6.93 -15.52
N LEU A 67 -11.65 -6.39 -16.24
CA LEU A 67 -12.98 -6.19 -15.68
C LEU A 67 -13.88 -7.42 -15.86
N LEU A 68 -13.72 -8.11 -16.98
CA LEU A 68 -14.55 -9.24 -17.37
C LEU A 68 -13.95 -10.58 -16.88
N PRO A 69 -14.80 -11.58 -16.58
CA PRO A 69 -14.38 -12.97 -16.40
C PRO A 69 -13.58 -13.51 -17.60
N TYR A 70 -12.64 -14.41 -17.35
CA TYR A 70 -11.69 -14.97 -18.31
C TYR A 70 -12.36 -15.50 -19.58
N ASP A 71 -13.43 -16.27 -19.43
CA ASP A 71 -14.12 -16.89 -20.56
C ASP A 71 -14.84 -15.87 -21.45
N LEU A 72 -15.40 -14.79 -20.87
CA LEU A 72 -15.95 -13.68 -21.63
C LEU A 72 -14.87 -12.84 -22.32
N ARG A 73 -13.69 -12.67 -21.68
CA ARG A 73 -12.54 -12.01 -22.32
C ARG A 73 -12.00 -12.80 -23.50
N GLU A 74 -11.83 -14.11 -23.35
CA GLU A 74 -11.36 -14.97 -24.44
C GLU A 74 -12.37 -14.98 -25.59
N ALA A 75 -13.68 -15.05 -25.29
CA ALA A 75 -14.71 -14.97 -26.32
C ALA A 75 -14.69 -13.62 -27.08
N LEU A 76 -14.41 -12.51 -26.39
CA LEU A 76 -14.23 -11.19 -27.01
C LEU A 76 -12.96 -11.15 -27.87
N ARG A 77 -11.84 -11.68 -27.35
CA ARG A 77 -10.54 -11.74 -28.03
C ARG A 77 -10.60 -12.56 -29.31
N GLU A 78 -11.32 -13.68 -29.28
CA GLU A 78 -11.56 -14.56 -30.43
C GLU A 78 -12.63 -14.02 -31.39
N LYS A 79 -13.14 -12.80 -31.15
CA LYS A 79 -14.25 -12.18 -31.91
C LYS A 79 -15.52 -13.05 -31.97
N LYS A 80 -15.72 -13.95 -31.00
CA LYS A 80 -16.94 -14.80 -30.91
C LYS A 80 -18.13 -14.03 -30.36
N LEU A 81 -17.88 -13.04 -29.51
CA LEU A 81 -18.88 -12.13 -28.95
C LEU A 81 -18.44 -10.69 -29.17
N ASP A 82 -19.40 -9.80 -29.46
CA ASP A 82 -19.16 -8.35 -29.45
C ASP A 82 -19.26 -7.78 -28.02
N PRO A 83 -18.78 -6.55 -27.75
CA PRO A 83 -18.84 -5.95 -26.42
C PRO A 83 -20.26 -5.85 -25.84
N ALA A 84 -21.27 -5.61 -26.67
CA ALA A 84 -22.65 -5.49 -26.22
C ALA A 84 -23.20 -6.85 -25.73
N GLU A 85 -22.90 -7.94 -26.44
CA GLU A 85 -23.28 -9.29 -26.05
C GLU A 85 -22.48 -9.77 -24.84
N VAL A 86 -21.18 -9.43 -24.74
CA VAL A 86 -20.37 -9.72 -23.56
C VAL A 86 -20.99 -9.12 -22.30
N MET A 87 -21.39 -7.84 -22.34
CA MET A 87 -22.06 -7.21 -21.20
C MET A 87 -23.41 -7.86 -20.88
N ARG A 88 -24.15 -8.30 -21.90
CA ARG A 88 -25.44 -8.97 -21.72
C ARG A 88 -25.25 -10.31 -20.99
N GLN A 89 -24.25 -11.08 -21.41
CA GLN A 89 -23.89 -12.34 -20.74
C GLN A 89 -23.46 -12.10 -19.29
N LEU A 90 -22.70 -11.03 -19.02
CA LEU A 90 -22.29 -10.67 -17.66
C LEU A 90 -23.51 -10.37 -16.77
N VAL A 91 -24.47 -9.58 -17.25
CA VAL A 91 -25.71 -9.29 -16.52
C VAL A 91 -26.52 -10.57 -16.27
N LEU A 92 -26.69 -11.42 -17.29
CA LEU A 92 -27.39 -12.70 -17.15
C LEU A 92 -26.72 -13.65 -16.15
N ARG A 93 -25.39 -13.63 -16.04
CA ARG A 93 -24.65 -14.40 -15.03
C ARG A 93 -24.92 -13.89 -13.63
N ALA A 94 -24.91 -12.58 -13.44
CA ALA A 94 -25.25 -11.97 -12.15
C ALA A 94 -26.68 -12.30 -11.73
N GLU A 95 -27.65 -12.30 -12.66
CA GLU A 95 -29.02 -12.75 -12.38
C GLU A 95 -29.12 -14.21 -11.93
N LYS A 96 -28.23 -15.07 -12.45
CA LYS A 96 -28.10 -16.48 -12.06
C LYS A 96 -27.35 -16.67 -10.73
N GLY A 97 -26.81 -15.61 -10.14
CA GLY A 97 -26.08 -15.66 -8.88
C GLY A 97 -24.58 -15.93 -9.01
N ASP A 98 -23.99 -15.73 -10.19
CA ASP A 98 -22.54 -15.78 -10.36
C ASP A 98 -21.86 -14.68 -9.53
N MET A 99 -21.02 -15.09 -8.59
CA MET A 99 -20.37 -14.19 -7.64
C MET A 99 -19.42 -13.20 -8.32
N VAL A 100 -18.69 -13.62 -9.37
CA VAL A 100 -17.76 -12.73 -10.09
C VAL A 100 -18.57 -11.65 -10.80
N ALA A 101 -19.62 -12.04 -11.52
CA ALA A 101 -20.48 -11.10 -12.23
C ALA A 101 -21.18 -10.11 -11.28
N LEU A 102 -21.66 -10.60 -10.13
CA LEU A 102 -22.24 -9.77 -9.08
C LEU A 102 -21.24 -8.71 -8.58
N LEU A 103 -20.03 -9.14 -8.21
CA LEU A 103 -18.99 -8.22 -7.71
C LEU A 103 -18.58 -7.17 -8.75
N VAL A 104 -18.38 -7.58 -10.02
CA VAL A 104 -18.02 -6.65 -11.11
C VAL A 104 -19.10 -5.61 -11.36
N LEU A 105 -20.37 -6.03 -11.37
CA LEU A 105 -21.49 -5.13 -11.59
C LEU A 105 -21.82 -4.26 -10.36
N GLY A 106 -21.43 -4.69 -9.16
CA GLY A 106 -21.81 -4.07 -7.88
C GLY A 106 -23.14 -4.61 -7.32
N GLY A 107 -23.59 -5.79 -7.78
CA GLY A 107 -24.75 -6.47 -7.22
C GLY A 107 -24.43 -7.17 -5.90
N ARG A 108 -25.21 -6.90 -4.84
CA ARG A 108 -25.07 -7.61 -3.55
C ARG A 108 -25.45 -9.10 -3.69
N SER A 109 -24.70 -9.98 -3.03
CA SER A 109 -25.13 -11.38 -2.83
C SER A 109 -26.42 -11.40 -2.00
N LYS A 110 -27.34 -12.31 -2.31
CA LYS A 110 -28.59 -12.52 -1.56
C LYS A 110 -28.28 -13.00 -0.14
N GLY A 111 -28.08 -12.06 0.79
CA GLY A 111 -28.25 -12.26 2.23
C GLY A 111 -29.49 -11.52 2.72
N PRO A 112 -30.08 -11.89 3.88
CA PRO A 112 -31.06 -11.05 4.54
C PRO A 112 -30.40 -9.70 4.82
N VAL A 113 -31.02 -8.63 4.33
CA VAL A 113 -30.59 -7.25 4.60
C VAL A 113 -31.05 -6.95 6.02
N ASP A 114 -30.14 -7.00 6.98
CA ASP A 114 -30.37 -6.29 8.24
C ASP A 114 -30.16 -4.80 7.97
N GLU A 115 -31.07 -3.96 8.44
CA GLU A 115 -31.13 -2.51 8.17
C GLU A 115 -29.89 -1.73 8.70
N GLU A 116 -28.96 -2.41 9.38
CA GLU A 116 -27.76 -1.86 10.00
C GLU A 116 -26.45 -2.17 9.24
N ASP A 117 -26.50 -2.86 8.09
CA ASP A 117 -25.27 -3.10 7.32
C ASP A 117 -24.66 -1.77 6.82
N PRO A 118 -23.37 -1.49 7.11
CA PRO A 118 -22.72 -0.27 6.67
C PRO A 118 -22.79 -0.17 5.15
N VAL A 119 -23.07 1.04 4.67
CA VAL A 119 -23.16 1.36 3.24
C VAL A 119 -21.84 0.97 2.57
N VAL A 120 -21.79 -0.24 2.00
CA VAL A 120 -20.75 -0.62 1.05
C VAL A 120 -20.87 0.37 -0.09
N GLU A 121 -19.87 1.23 -0.25
CA GLU A 121 -19.81 2.18 -1.36
C GLU A 121 -20.10 1.42 -2.66
N ASP A 122 -21.10 1.89 -3.40
CA ASP A 122 -21.54 1.33 -4.67
C ASP A 122 -20.37 1.53 -5.67
N THR A 123 -19.40 0.61 -5.70
CA THR A 123 -18.12 0.74 -6.43
C THR A 123 -18.08 -0.05 -7.75
N GLY A 124 -19.16 -0.74 -8.09
CA GLY A 124 -19.28 -1.57 -9.30
C GLY A 124 -19.62 -0.78 -10.57
N LEU A 125 -19.80 -1.50 -11.68
CA LEU A 125 -20.17 -0.88 -12.96
C LEU A 125 -21.55 -0.20 -12.93
N PHE A 126 -22.53 -0.70 -12.17
CA PHE A 126 -23.85 -0.07 -12.10
C PHE A 126 -23.81 1.31 -11.48
N ALA A 127 -23.01 1.51 -10.43
CA ALA A 127 -22.84 2.81 -9.81
C ALA A 127 -22.18 3.81 -10.76
N LEU A 128 -21.18 3.36 -11.52
CA LEU A 128 -20.53 4.17 -12.53
C LEU A 128 -21.49 4.54 -13.68
N ALA A 129 -22.30 3.58 -14.14
CA ALA A 129 -23.33 3.84 -15.15
C ALA A 129 -24.34 4.89 -14.66
N ARG A 130 -24.82 4.79 -13.41
CA ARG A 130 -25.71 5.78 -12.81
C ARG A 130 -25.05 7.17 -12.74
N SER A 131 -23.80 7.24 -12.31
CA SER A 131 -23.07 8.51 -12.25
C SER A 131 -22.88 9.15 -13.62
N ILE A 132 -22.59 8.35 -14.65
CA ILE A 132 -22.49 8.81 -16.05
C ILE A 132 -23.86 9.28 -16.56
N GLN A 133 -24.94 8.59 -16.21
CA GLN A 133 -26.30 9.00 -16.56
C GLN A 133 -26.68 10.36 -15.95
N GLU A 134 -26.35 10.58 -14.67
CA GLU A 134 -26.74 11.78 -13.91
C GLU A 134 -25.88 13.00 -14.27
N VAL A 135 -24.56 12.82 -14.36
CA VAL A 135 -23.60 13.93 -14.46
C VAL A 135 -22.93 14.01 -15.84
N GLY A 136 -23.09 12.98 -16.66
CA GLY A 136 -22.35 12.82 -17.91
C GLY A 136 -20.91 12.35 -17.68
N LEU A 137 -20.24 12.03 -18.79
CA LEU A 137 -18.87 11.52 -18.78
C LEU A 137 -17.85 12.65 -18.50
N ARG A 138 -17.42 12.87 -17.25
CA ARG A 138 -16.51 13.99 -16.91
C ARG A 138 -15.16 13.96 -17.63
N GLN A 139 -14.57 12.79 -17.79
CA GLN A 139 -13.31 12.59 -18.50
C GLN A 139 -13.58 11.75 -19.75
N PRO A 140 -13.13 12.17 -20.95
CA PRO A 140 -13.28 11.39 -22.17
C PRO A 140 -12.46 10.09 -22.13
N LEU A 141 -12.81 9.14 -22.99
CA LEU A 141 -12.02 7.92 -23.22
C LEU A 141 -10.80 8.26 -24.07
N ASN A 142 -9.67 7.57 -23.85
CA ASN A 142 -8.51 7.70 -24.73
C ASN A 142 -8.48 6.51 -25.67
N VAL A 143 -8.45 6.77 -26.97
CA VAL A 143 -8.48 5.73 -28.00
C VAL A 143 -7.39 5.94 -29.04
N TYR A 144 -6.86 4.83 -29.56
CA TYR A 144 -5.94 4.83 -30.70
C TYR A 144 -6.71 4.48 -31.95
N ARG A 145 -6.51 5.24 -33.02
CA ARG A 145 -7.06 4.86 -34.33
C ARG A 145 -6.32 3.63 -34.86
N ILE A 146 -7.06 2.62 -35.25
CA ILE A 146 -6.56 1.40 -35.90
C ILE A 146 -7.20 1.23 -37.27
N ASP A 147 -6.45 0.63 -38.18
CA ASP A 147 -6.99 0.23 -39.48
C ASP A 147 -7.64 -1.13 -39.33
N ASP A 148 -8.94 -1.22 -39.63
CA ASP A 148 -9.67 -2.47 -39.62
C ASP A 148 -9.67 -3.10 -41.03
N PRO A 149 -9.03 -4.27 -41.22
CA PRO A 149 -9.03 -4.96 -42.51
C PRO A 149 -10.44 -5.36 -42.96
N ASP A 150 -11.34 -5.61 -42.01
CA ASP A 150 -12.71 -6.06 -42.26
C ASP A 150 -13.59 -4.87 -42.73
N HIS A 151 -13.24 -3.64 -42.35
CA HIS A 151 -13.96 -2.41 -42.67
C HIS A 151 -13.03 -1.25 -43.08
N PRO A 152 -12.37 -1.33 -44.25
CA PRO A 152 -11.33 -0.37 -44.66
C PRO A 152 -11.83 1.07 -44.84
N ASN A 153 -13.13 1.26 -45.00
CA ASN A 153 -13.75 2.57 -45.17
C ASN A 153 -14.24 3.20 -43.85
N GLN A 154 -14.09 2.50 -42.73
CA GLN A 154 -14.56 2.97 -41.43
C GLN A 154 -13.43 2.91 -40.42
N ALA A 155 -13.10 4.06 -39.82
CA ALA A 155 -12.06 4.08 -38.79
C ALA A 155 -12.52 3.27 -37.57
N SER A 156 -11.72 2.30 -37.16
CA SER A 156 -11.90 1.56 -35.92
C SER A 156 -10.94 2.09 -34.87
N TYR A 157 -11.27 1.88 -33.60
CA TYR A 157 -10.53 2.46 -32.50
C TYR A 157 -10.21 1.38 -31.46
N ARG A 158 -8.99 1.38 -30.95
CA ARG A 158 -8.57 0.56 -29.81
C ARG A 158 -8.59 1.42 -28.56
N LEU A 159 -9.18 0.90 -27.48
CA LEU A 159 -9.22 1.60 -26.20
C LEU A 159 -7.83 1.63 -25.56
N GLY A 160 -7.31 2.83 -25.29
CA GLY A 160 -6.11 3.03 -24.51
C GLY A 160 -6.40 3.13 -23.02
N GLU A 161 -7.34 4.01 -22.65
CA GLU A 161 -7.73 4.27 -21.27
C GLU A 161 -9.23 4.45 -21.10
N GLY A 162 -9.75 4.09 -19.92
CA GLY A 162 -11.15 4.30 -19.56
C GLY A 162 -12.06 3.08 -19.74
N GLU A 163 -11.52 1.87 -19.69
CA GLU A 163 -12.25 0.60 -19.83
C GLU A 163 -13.55 0.53 -19.02
N ARG A 164 -13.51 0.90 -17.73
CA ARG A 164 -14.72 0.92 -16.88
C ARG A 164 -15.81 1.86 -17.40
N ARG A 165 -15.43 3.03 -17.94
CA ARG A 165 -16.37 4.03 -18.49
C ARG A 165 -16.97 3.53 -19.80
N PHE A 166 -16.18 2.84 -20.61
CA PHE A 166 -16.63 2.15 -21.83
C PHE A 166 -17.69 1.07 -21.50
N TRP A 167 -17.40 0.17 -20.56
CA TRP A 167 -18.35 -0.87 -20.15
C TRP A 167 -19.62 -0.31 -19.50
N ALA A 168 -19.51 0.78 -18.73
CA ALA A 168 -20.66 1.47 -18.17
C ALA A 168 -21.58 2.08 -19.26
N HIS A 169 -21.03 2.59 -20.36
CA HIS A 169 -21.86 3.04 -21.50
C HIS A 169 -22.61 1.88 -22.15
N HIS A 170 -21.97 0.72 -22.32
CA HIS A 170 -22.67 -0.47 -22.81
C HIS A 170 -23.83 -0.89 -21.90
N LEU A 171 -23.70 -0.78 -20.58
CA LEU A 171 -24.82 -1.01 -19.66
C LEU A 171 -25.97 -0.01 -19.85
N LEU A 172 -25.66 1.28 -20.06
CA LEU A 172 -26.68 2.29 -20.31
C LEU A 172 -27.43 2.04 -21.62
N VAL A 173 -26.71 1.66 -22.68
CA VAL A 173 -27.33 1.30 -23.96
C VAL A 173 -28.22 0.07 -23.83
N GLN A 174 -27.83 -0.93 -23.04
CA GLN A 174 -28.67 -2.10 -22.75
C GLN A 174 -29.93 -1.78 -21.94
N GLN A 175 -29.94 -0.66 -21.22
CA GLN A 175 -31.11 -0.13 -20.48
C GLN A 175 -31.97 0.80 -21.35
N ASP A 176 -31.83 0.72 -22.68
CA ASP A 176 -32.53 1.52 -23.69
C ASP A 176 -32.20 3.02 -23.66
N PHE A 177 -31.08 3.43 -23.05
CA PHE A 177 -30.58 4.81 -23.15
C PHE A 177 -29.75 5.01 -24.43
N GLU A 178 -30.45 5.18 -25.54
CA GLU A 178 -29.91 5.38 -26.89
C GLU A 178 -28.89 6.54 -27.01
N ALA A 179 -29.04 7.58 -26.18
CA ALA A 179 -28.13 8.73 -26.16
C ALA A 179 -26.67 8.36 -25.83
N PHE A 180 -26.43 7.21 -25.20
CA PHE A 180 -25.10 6.74 -24.82
C PHE A 180 -24.46 5.79 -25.84
N LYS A 181 -25.06 5.59 -27.02
CA LYS A 181 -24.45 4.84 -28.14
C LYS A 181 -23.18 5.51 -28.68
N SER A 182 -23.04 6.81 -28.47
CA SER A 182 -21.84 7.58 -28.77
C SER A 182 -21.19 8.04 -27.47
N VAL A 183 -19.86 8.02 -27.44
CA VAL A 183 -19.07 8.39 -26.27
C VAL A 183 -17.97 9.39 -26.66
N ARG A 184 -17.66 10.31 -25.74
CA ARG A 184 -16.62 11.31 -25.94
C ARG A 184 -15.24 10.69 -25.79
N CYS A 185 -14.41 10.84 -26.82
CA CYS A 185 -13.09 10.24 -26.93
C CYS A 185 -12.03 11.25 -27.36
N ILE A 186 -10.82 11.13 -26.84
CA ILE A 186 -9.61 11.73 -27.38
C ILE A 186 -8.93 10.69 -28.27
N VAL A 187 -8.73 11.04 -29.54
CA VAL A 187 -8.08 10.15 -30.51
C VAL A 187 -6.60 10.48 -30.54
N GLU A 188 -5.78 9.56 -30.07
CA GLU A 188 -4.33 9.63 -30.20
C GLU A 188 -3.85 8.85 -31.44
N PRO A 189 -2.82 9.33 -32.15
CA PRO A 189 -2.16 8.51 -33.16
C PRO A 189 -1.54 7.29 -32.49
N LEU A 190 -1.67 6.12 -33.12
CA LEU A 190 -0.98 4.92 -32.66
C LEU A 190 0.54 5.17 -32.76
N PRO A 191 1.30 5.11 -31.64
CA PRO A 191 2.75 5.23 -31.68
C PRO A 191 3.37 4.21 -32.64
N GLU A 192 4.38 4.63 -33.42
CA GLU A 192 5.10 3.76 -34.36
C GLU A 192 5.77 2.56 -33.66
N ASN A 193 6.07 2.70 -32.37
CA ASN A 193 6.61 1.64 -31.53
C ASN A 193 5.57 1.25 -30.46
N GLU A 194 5.03 0.03 -30.56
CA GLU A 194 4.10 -0.56 -29.58
C GLU A 194 4.68 -0.53 -28.15
N GLU A 195 6.00 -0.56 -28.00
CA GLU A 195 6.67 -0.46 -26.70
C GLU A 195 6.32 0.83 -25.94
N VAL A 196 6.08 1.94 -26.66
CA VAL A 196 5.74 3.24 -26.08
C VAL A 196 4.30 3.22 -25.55
N ILE A 197 3.39 2.53 -26.24
CA ILE A 197 2.01 2.33 -25.78
C ILE A 197 2.04 1.56 -24.47
N HIS A 198 2.75 0.42 -24.45
CA HIS A 198 2.86 -0.41 -23.26
C HIS A 198 3.55 0.32 -22.10
N GLN A 199 4.57 1.14 -22.35
CA GLN A 199 5.23 1.94 -21.31
C GLN A 199 4.29 3.01 -20.72
N ARG A 200 3.47 3.68 -21.55
CA ARG A 200 2.49 4.66 -21.07
C ARG A 200 1.41 3.98 -20.22
N GLN A 201 0.86 2.87 -20.71
CA GLN A 201 -0.13 2.07 -19.98
C GLN A 201 0.45 1.51 -18.66
N GLU A 202 1.69 1.03 -18.67
CA GLU A 202 2.38 0.56 -17.47
C GLU A 202 2.61 1.69 -16.47
N ALA A 203 3.03 2.87 -16.93
CA ALA A 203 3.25 4.03 -16.06
C ALA A 203 1.94 4.54 -15.44
N GLU A 204 0.85 4.66 -16.23
CA GLU A 204 -0.48 5.06 -15.73
C GLU A 204 -1.01 4.06 -14.69
N ASN A 205 -0.96 2.76 -15.01
CA ASN A 205 -1.48 1.72 -14.12
C ASN A 205 -0.60 1.49 -12.89
N ALA A 206 0.72 1.58 -13.02
CA ALA A 206 1.63 1.46 -11.88
C ALA A 206 1.52 2.66 -10.93
N ALA A 207 1.31 3.87 -11.45
CA ALA A 207 1.11 5.08 -10.66
C ALA A 207 -0.21 5.08 -9.86
N ARG A 208 -1.18 4.21 -10.20
CA ARG A 208 -2.40 4.05 -9.42
C ARG A 208 -2.13 3.30 -8.11
N VAL A 209 -2.31 4.01 -7.01
CA VAL A 209 -2.17 3.48 -5.64
C VAL A 209 -3.13 2.28 -5.40
N ASP A 210 -4.32 2.33 -5.99
CA ASP A 210 -5.44 1.39 -5.76
C ASP A 210 -5.53 0.24 -6.77
N LEU A 211 -4.43 -0.11 -7.45
CA LEU A 211 -4.44 -1.21 -8.42
C LEU A 211 -4.64 -2.56 -7.70
N PRO A 212 -5.60 -3.42 -8.13
CA PRO A 212 -5.80 -4.75 -7.56
C PRO A 212 -4.52 -5.59 -7.58
N ALA A 213 -4.37 -6.51 -6.62
CA ALA A 213 -3.13 -7.26 -6.45
C ALA A 213 -2.73 -8.07 -7.70
N LEU A 214 -3.71 -8.69 -8.38
CA LEU A 214 -3.50 -9.44 -9.62
C LEU A 214 -3.14 -8.54 -10.81
N ALA A 215 -3.81 -7.39 -10.95
CA ALA A 215 -3.45 -6.42 -11.99
C ALA A 215 -2.01 -5.89 -11.78
N ARG A 216 -1.60 -5.66 -10.53
CA ARG A 216 -0.22 -5.32 -10.19
C ARG A 216 0.76 -6.45 -10.51
N ALA A 217 0.38 -7.70 -10.25
CA ALA A 217 1.19 -8.87 -10.60
C ALA A 217 1.38 -9.01 -12.13
N ARG A 218 0.33 -8.83 -12.94
CA ARG A 218 0.42 -8.85 -14.41
C ARG A 218 1.31 -7.74 -14.96
N SER A 219 1.19 -6.53 -14.41
CA SER A 219 2.10 -5.42 -14.75
C SER A 219 3.57 -5.77 -14.45
N MET A 220 3.86 -6.35 -13.27
CA MET A 220 5.21 -6.81 -12.92
C MET A 220 5.70 -7.92 -13.85
N GLN A 221 4.84 -8.85 -14.26
CA GLN A 221 5.19 -9.94 -15.18
C GLN A 221 5.60 -9.41 -16.56
N ARG A 222 4.90 -8.39 -17.09
CA ARG A 222 5.29 -7.74 -18.35
C ARG A 222 6.62 -7.02 -18.26
N ILE A 223 6.82 -6.27 -17.18
CA ILE A 223 8.11 -5.63 -16.90
C ILE A 223 9.22 -6.68 -16.82
N LYS A 224 8.95 -7.85 -16.20
CA LYS A 224 9.89 -8.96 -16.11
C LYS A 224 10.23 -9.54 -17.48
N GLU A 225 9.22 -9.79 -18.33
CA GLU A 225 9.40 -10.32 -19.68
C GLU A 225 10.25 -9.37 -20.55
N ARG A 226 9.98 -8.08 -20.45
CA ARG A 226 10.75 -7.04 -21.15
C ARG A 226 12.19 -6.99 -20.69
N LEU A 227 12.42 -6.92 -19.37
CA LEU A 227 13.76 -6.92 -18.79
C LEU A 227 14.53 -8.19 -19.12
N ASN A 228 13.85 -9.32 -19.26
CA ASN A 228 14.47 -10.57 -19.68
C ASN A 228 15.02 -10.51 -21.09
N ILE A 229 14.37 -9.76 -22.00
CA ILE A 229 14.87 -9.50 -23.35
C ILE A 229 15.98 -8.44 -23.32
N GLU A 230 15.77 -7.31 -22.62
CA GLU A 230 16.73 -6.19 -22.52
C GLU A 230 18.07 -6.60 -21.89
N MET A 231 18.03 -7.44 -20.86
CA MET A 231 19.22 -7.90 -20.12
C MET A 231 19.83 -9.17 -20.72
N GLY A 232 19.19 -9.81 -21.70
CA GLY A 232 19.72 -11.00 -22.36
C GLY A 232 20.98 -10.65 -23.14
N THR A 233 22.12 -11.25 -22.79
CA THR A 233 23.39 -11.00 -23.47
C THR A 233 23.73 -12.14 -24.42
N ARG A 234 24.23 -11.79 -25.62
CA ARG A 234 24.78 -12.77 -26.55
C ARG A 234 26.19 -13.13 -26.09
N VAL A 235 26.46 -14.41 -25.87
CA VAL A 235 27.78 -14.86 -25.43
C VAL A 235 28.76 -14.75 -26.59
N PRO A 236 29.87 -13.99 -26.48
CA PRO A 236 30.86 -13.91 -27.55
C PRO A 236 31.49 -15.28 -27.83
N GLY A 237 31.34 -15.77 -29.07
CA GLY A 237 31.89 -17.06 -29.50
C GLY A 237 30.92 -18.24 -29.46
N GLU A 238 29.70 -18.08 -28.95
CA GLU A 238 28.64 -19.08 -29.01
C GLU A 238 27.35 -18.51 -29.63
N ASN A 239 26.52 -19.36 -30.23
CA ASN A 239 25.17 -19.00 -30.68
C ASN A 239 24.13 -19.08 -29.54
N THR A 240 24.57 -18.92 -28.29
CA THR A 240 23.74 -19.02 -27.09
C THR A 240 23.49 -17.63 -26.50
N PHE A 241 22.25 -17.40 -26.05
CA PHE A 241 21.87 -16.22 -25.29
C PHE A 241 21.93 -16.57 -23.80
N GLN A 242 22.69 -15.80 -23.02
CA GLN A 242 22.70 -15.93 -21.58
C GLN A 242 21.58 -15.07 -21.00
N LEU A 243 20.58 -15.75 -20.43
CA LEU A 243 19.48 -15.09 -19.75
C LEU A 243 19.89 -14.70 -18.32
N PRO A 244 19.43 -13.55 -17.81
CA PRO A 244 19.67 -13.13 -16.44
C PRO A 244 19.06 -14.11 -15.42
N SER A 245 19.63 -14.16 -14.21
CA SER A 245 19.06 -15.00 -13.17
C SER A 245 17.67 -14.50 -12.74
N GLN A 246 16.82 -15.40 -12.24
CA GLN A 246 15.50 -15.06 -11.70
C GLN A 246 15.57 -13.98 -10.61
N ARG A 247 16.63 -13.99 -9.79
CA ARG A 247 16.82 -12.99 -8.73
C ARG A 247 17.20 -11.63 -9.30
N ASP A 248 18.10 -11.60 -10.28
CA ASP A 248 18.52 -10.34 -10.93
C ASP A 248 17.34 -9.70 -11.66
N LEU A 249 16.52 -10.50 -12.34
CA LEU A 249 15.26 -10.05 -12.94
C LEU A 249 14.32 -9.48 -11.89
N GLN A 250 14.11 -10.14 -10.76
CA GLN A 250 13.24 -9.63 -9.69
C GLN A 250 13.73 -8.31 -9.12
N ILE A 251 15.04 -8.14 -8.97
CA ILE A 251 15.66 -6.87 -8.53
C ILE A 251 15.43 -5.77 -9.58
N ALA A 252 15.69 -6.07 -10.85
CA ALA A 252 15.52 -5.13 -11.95
C ALA A 252 14.04 -4.71 -12.12
N VAL A 253 13.09 -5.65 -11.98
CA VAL A 253 11.65 -5.36 -11.95
C VAL A 253 11.32 -4.39 -10.81
N GLY A 254 11.81 -4.67 -9.59
CA GLY A 254 11.61 -3.80 -8.43
C GLY A 254 12.15 -2.38 -8.65
N GLN A 255 13.30 -2.25 -9.32
CA GLN A 255 13.88 -0.96 -9.70
C GLN A 255 13.05 -0.24 -10.78
N ARG A 256 12.55 -0.96 -11.79
CA ARG A 256 11.70 -0.39 -12.85
C ARG A 256 10.35 0.06 -12.29
N VAL A 257 9.73 -0.69 -11.38
CA VAL A 257 8.51 -0.25 -10.69
C VAL A 257 8.78 0.99 -9.84
N LYS A 258 9.95 1.09 -9.19
CA LYS A 258 10.36 2.29 -8.45
C LYS A 258 10.43 3.52 -9.36
N SER A 259 10.94 3.41 -10.59
CA SER A 259 11.02 4.55 -11.51
C SER A 259 9.65 5.11 -11.90
N PHE A 260 8.59 4.30 -11.88
CA PHE A 260 7.24 4.76 -12.20
C PHE A 260 6.45 5.22 -10.96
N THR A 261 6.62 4.55 -9.84
CA THR A 261 5.78 4.76 -8.64
C THR A 261 6.45 5.58 -7.54
N GLY A 262 7.75 5.85 -7.67
CA GLY A 262 8.57 6.45 -6.61
C GLY A 262 8.84 5.52 -5.41
N ARG A 263 8.15 4.38 -5.30
CA ARG A 263 8.27 3.44 -4.17
C ARG A 263 9.07 2.20 -4.57
N ALA A 264 10.10 1.89 -3.80
CA ALA A 264 10.90 0.70 -4.03
C ALA A 264 10.14 -0.56 -3.62
N ILE A 265 10.12 -1.57 -4.50
CA ILE A 265 9.59 -2.90 -4.20
C ILE A 265 10.75 -3.88 -4.16
N GLY A 266 10.91 -4.59 -3.04
CA GLY A 266 11.96 -5.61 -2.90
C GLY A 266 11.69 -6.86 -3.74
N ASP A 267 12.75 -7.59 -4.08
CA ASP A 267 12.71 -8.84 -4.85
C ASP A 267 11.73 -9.88 -4.27
N ARG A 268 11.69 -10.02 -2.93
CA ARG A 268 10.72 -10.90 -2.24
C ARG A 268 9.27 -10.50 -2.53
N MET A 269 8.98 -9.20 -2.57
CA MET A 269 7.63 -8.71 -2.84
C MET A 269 7.26 -8.92 -4.30
N VAL A 270 8.17 -8.67 -5.24
CA VAL A 270 7.98 -9.00 -6.67
C VAL A 270 7.65 -10.48 -6.82
N ARG A 271 8.40 -11.37 -6.18
CA ARG A 271 8.15 -12.82 -6.21
C ARG A 271 6.76 -13.19 -5.68
N ASN A 272 6.32 -12.58 -4.58
CA ASN A 272 5.00 -12.86 -4.02
C ASN A 272 3.88 -12.44 -4.97
N TYR A 273 3.99 -11.25 -5.60
CA TYR A 273 3.02 -10.83 -6.62
C TYR A 273 3.00 -11.79 -7.80
N LEU A 274 4.16 -12.13 -8.35
CA LEU A 274 4.25 -13.06 -9.48
C LEU A 274 3.69 -14.45 -9.15
N ALA A 275 3.80 -14.91 -7.90
CA ALA A 275 3.21 -16.17 -7.46
C ALA A 275 1.67 -16.17 -7.53
N LEU A 276 1.01 -15.01 -7.45
CA LEU A 276 -0.45 -14.90 -7.60
C LEU A 276 -0.93 -15.27 -9.01
N LEU A 277 -0.06 -15.13 -10.01
CA LEU A 277 -0.38 -15.49 -11.40
C LEU A 277 -0.44 -17.00 -11.63
N ASN A 278 0.00 -17.80 -10.66
CA ASN A 278 -0.10 -19.25 -10.71
C ASN A 278 -1.46 -19.78 -10.21
N LEU A 279 -2.35 -18.92 -9.72
CA LEU A 279 -3.72 -19.30 -9.36
C LEU A 279 -4.52 -19.66 -10.62
N SER A 280 -5.53 -20.51 -10.49
CA SER A 280 -6.42 -20.85 -11.61
C SER A 280 -7.14 -19.59 -12.17
N PRO A 281 -7.53 -19.56 -13.46
CA PRO A 281 -8.19 -18.39 -14.05
C PRO A 281 -9.45 -17.96 -13.26
N GLU A 282 -10.25 -18.92 -12.81
CA GLU A 282 -11.45 -18.67 -12.01
C GLU A 282 -11.11 -18.05 -10.64
N ALA A 283 -10.06 -18.55 -9.98
CA ALA A 283 -9.58 -17.99 -8.72
C ALA A 283 -9.04 -16.56 -8.90
N GLN A 284 -8.34 -16.30 -10.01
CA GLN A 284 -7.87 -14.96 -10.35
C GLN A 284 -9.03 -14.00 -10.58
N ASP A 285 -10.03 -14.38 -11.39
CA ASP A 285 -11.17 -13.52 -11.69
C ASP A 285 -11.96 -13.19 -10.42
N LEU A 286 -12.19 -14.19 -9.55
CA LEU A 286 -12.90 -13.98 -8.29
C LEU A 286 -12.12 -13.05 -7.34
N ALA A 287 -10.80 -13.25 -7.22
CA ALA A 287 -9.96 -12.41 -6.39
C ALA A 287 -9.86 -10.96 -6.91
N GLU A 288 -9.82 -10.77 -8.23
CA GLU A 288 -9.79 -9.45 -8.86
C GLU A 288 -11.14 -8.74 -8.73
N ALA A 289 -12.25 -9.45 -8.94
CA ALA A 289 -13.61 -8.92 -8.73
C ALA A 289 -13.86 -8.55 -7.26
N GLY A 290 -13.37 -9.36 -6.32
CA GLY A 290 -13.42 -9.08 -4.88
C GLY A 290 -12.39 -8.04 -4.40
N GLN A 291 -11.58 -7.48 -5.30
CA GLN A 291 -10.53 -6.49 -4.99
C GLN A 291 -9.57 -6.95 -3.87
N LEU A 292 -9.26 -8.24 -3.83
CA LEU A 292 -8.43 -8.79 -2.75
C LEU A 292 -6.99 -8.29 -2.83
N THR A 293 -6.43 -8.00 -1.65
CA THR A 293 -5.05 -7.53 -1.49
C THR A 293 -4.05 -8.68 -1.59
N GLU A 294 -2.79 -8.35 -1.89
CA GLU A 294 -1.70 -9.34 -1.95
C GLU A 294 -1.54 -10.09 -0.62
N LYS A 295 -1.73 -9.42 0.52
CA LYS A 295 -1.64 -10.05 1.84
C LYS A 295 -2.74 -11.08 2.08
N GLN A 296 -3.95 -10.85 1.56
CA GLN A 296 -5.07 -11.81 1.65
C GLN A 296 -4.87 -13.01 0.71
N LEU A 297 -4.28 -12.79 -0.48
CA LEU A 297 -4.08 -13.84 -1.47
C LEU A 297 -2.81 -14.68 -1.25
N ARG A 298 -1.80 -14.15 -0.57
CA ARG A 298 -0.53 -14.85 -0.32
C ARG A 298 -0.70 -16.22 0.35
N PRO A 299 -1.57 -16.40 1.37
CA PRO A 299 -1.80 -17.74 1.95
C PRO A 299 -2.43 -18.71 0.96
N VAL A 300 -3.28 -18.22 0.05
CA VAL A 300 -3.99 -19.05 -0.96
C VAL A 300 -2.99 -19.82 -1.83
N THR A 301 -1.87 -19.21 -2.20
CA THR A 301 -0.85 -19.86 -3.07
C THR A 301 -0.13 -21.04 -2.40
N ARG A 302 -0.34 -21.27 -1.10
CA ARG A 302 0.18 -22.44 -0.38
C ARG A 302 -0.74 -23.66 -0.48
N LEU A 303 -2.00 -23.44 -0.85
CA LEU A 303 -2.98 -24.51 -1.04
C LEU A 303 -2.67 -25.26 -2.33
N LYS A 304 -2.83 -26.59 -2.29
CA LYS A 304 -2.35 -27.47 -3.37
C LYS A 304 -3.37 -27.63 -4.48
N SER A 305 -4.66 -27.56 -4.17
CA SER A 305 -5.74 -27.77 -5.12
C SER A 305 -6.39 -26.46 -5.53
N ASP A 306 -6.69 -26.31 -6.82
CA ASP A 306 -7.41 -25.15 -7.36
C ASP A 306 -8.80 -24.99 -6.72
N GLU A 307 -9.47 -26.10 -6.36
CA GLU A 307 -10.76 -26.08 -5.68
C GLU A 307 -10.64 -25.53 -4.26
N GLU A 308 -9.58 -25.91 -3.53
CA GLU A 308 -9.30 -25.37 -2.19
C GLU A 308 -8.96 -23.89 -2.27
N GLN A 309 -8.16 -23.48 -3.25
CA GLN A 309 -7.82 -22.08 -3.49
C GLN A 309 -9.07 -21.24 -3.74
N LEU A 310 -9.95 -21.71 -4.62
CA LEU A 310 -11.18 -21.02 -4.99
C LEU A 310 -12.17 -20.95 -3.82
N ALA A 311 -12.37 -22.06 -3.10
CA ALA A 311 -13.22 -22.09 -1.91
C ALA A 311 -12.70 -21.13 -0.83
N PHE A 312 -11.39 -21.08 -0.62
CA PHE A 312 -10.78 -20.20 0.36
C PHE A 312 -10.88 -18.72 -0.04
N ILE A 313 -10.75 -18.39 -1.33
CA ILE A 313 -11.00 -17.02 -1.83
C ILE A 313 -12.46 -16.61 -1.58
N ARG A 314 -13.44 -17.49 -1.84
CA ARG A 314 -14.85 -17.22 -1.52
C ARG A 314 -15.02 -16.93 -0.04
N GLN A 315 -14.42 -17.75 0.83
CA GLN A 315 -14.46 -17.54 2.27
C GLN A 315 -13.85 -16.19 2.69
N ILE A 316 -12.74 -15.78 2.09
CA ILE A 316 -12.10 -14.47 2.36
C ILE A 316 -13.08 -13.32 2.05
N ILE A 317 -13.78 -13.40 0.90
CA ILE A 317 -14.74 -12.38 0.47
C ILE A 317 -15.98 -12.38 1.38
N GLU A 318 -16.58 -13.54 1.62
CA GLU A 318 -17.81 -13.65 2.43
C GLU A 318 -17.61 -13.21 3.87
N LYS A 319 -16.45 -13.52 4.47
CA LYS A 319 -16.12 -13.15 5.86
C LYS A 319 -15.37 -11.82 5.98
N ASN A 320 -15.11 -11.12 4.86
CA ASN A 320 -14.26 -9.91 4.83
C ASN A 320 -12.93 -10.08 5.58
N MET A 321 -12.26 -11.22 5.39
CA MET A 321 -11.10 -11.60 6.20
C MET A 321 -9.91 -10.65 5.95
N SER A 322 -9.25 -10.23 7.02
CA SER A 322 -7.97 -9.54 6.94
C SER A 322 -6.85 -10.49 6.47
N GLY A 323 -5.75 -9.91 5.97
CA GLY A 323 -4.58 -10.72 5.56
C GLY A 323 -3.96 -11.54 6.71
N ARG A 324 -4.13 -11.12 7.97
CA ARG A 324 -3.67 -11.89 9.15
C ARG A 324 -4.56 -13.10 9.40
N GLU A 325 -5.88 -12.92 9.34
CA GLU A 325 -6.86 -14.00 9.52
C GLU A 325 -6.74 -15.05 8.41
N ALA A 326 -6.62 -14.60 7.15
CA ALA A 326 -6.40 -15.49 6.02
C ALA A 326 -5.09 -16.31 6.18
N MET A 327 -4.05 -15.73 6.78
CA MET A 327 -2.80 -16.44 7.05
C MET A 327 -2.94 -17.47 8.17
N ARG A 328 -3.72 -17.15 9.21
CA ARG A 328 -3.95 -18.04 10.36
C ARG A 328 -4.73 -19.30 9.98
N GLU A 329 -5.73 -19.18 9.10
CA GLU A 329 -6.54 -20.32 8.63
C GLU A 329 -5.75 -21.32 7.77
N VAL A 330 -4.76 -20.85 7.01
CA VAL A 330 -3.93 -21.72 6.13
C VAL A 330 -2.65 -22.20 6.83
N ALA A 331 -2.29 -21.62 7.98
CA ALA A 331 -1.10 -22.04 8.69
C ALA A 331 -1.25 -23.49 9.18
N PRO A 332 -0.27 -24.38 8.90
CA PRO A 332 -0.25 -25.69 9.53
C PRO A 332 -0.15 -25.52 11.06
N PRO A 333 -0.66 -26.49 11.85
CA PRO A 333 -0.44 -26.48 13.29
C PRO A 333 1.07 -26.38 13.56
N PRO A 334 1.49 -25.61 14.59
CA PRO A 334 2.91 -25.40 14.84
C PRO A 334 3.62 -26.74 15.01
N PRO A 335 4.78 -26.95 14.34
CA PRO A 335 5.52 -28.19 14.49
C PRO A 335 5.99 -28.35 15.95
N PRO A 336 6.03 -29.58 16.49
CA PRO A 336 6.66 -29.82 17.79
C PRO A 336 8.14 -29.40 17.70
N PRO A 337 8.71 -28.79 18.76
CA PRO A 337 10.02 -28.17 18.71
C PRO A 337 11.09 -29.21 18.33
N ALA A 338 11.65 -29.05 17.12
CA ALA A 338 12.69 -29.93 16.59
C ALA A 338 14.08 -29.40 16.98
N LYS A 339 14.84 -30.25 17.69
CA LYS A 339 16.20 -30.00 18.16
C LYS A 339 17.13 -29.67 16.98
N THR A 340 17.61 -28.44 16.94
CA THR A 340 18.42 -27.91 15.83
C THR A 340 19.90 -28.19 16.07
N SER A 341 20.54 -28.96 15.18
CA SER A 341 22.00 -29.08 15.12
C SER A 341 22.57 -28.01 14.17
N LEU A 342 23.52 -27.25 14.70
CA LEU A 342 24.18 -26.10 14.07
C LEU A 342 25.18 -26.54 12.98
N ARG A 343 25.23 -25.79 11.87
CA ARG A 343 26.37 -25.76 10.93
C ARG A 343 26.89 -24.33 10.85
N GLU A 344 28.19 -24.18 11.13
CA GLU A 344 28.92 -22.91 11.22
C GLU A 344 29.20 -22.31 9.83
N VAL A 345 29.02 -21.00 9.69
CA VAL A 345 29.50 -20.18 8.56
C VAL A 345 30.30 -19.03 9.16
N THR A 346 31.54 -18.86 8.69
CA THR A 346 32.57 -18.00 9.27
C THR A 346 32.22 -16.51 9.19
N GLN A 347 32.27 -15.89 10.37
CA GLN A 347 32.05 -14.48 10.69
C GLN A 347 33.41 -13.77 10.76
N THR A 348 33.57 -12.60 10.14
CA THR A 348 34.70 -11.71 10.49
C THR A 348 34.39 -10.21 10.39
N SER A 349 33.35 -9.75 9.68
CA SER A 349 32.99 -8.31 9.64
C SER A 349 31.73 -7.94 10.45
N VAL A 350 30.90 -8.94 10.80
CA VAL A 350 29.68 -8.77 11.58
C VAL A 350 29.97 -8.80 13.08
N GLU A 351 30.90 -9.64 13.52
CA GLU A 351 31.31 -9.76 14.94
C GLU A 351 31.92 -8.46 15.46
N GLN A 352 32.79 -7.80 14.69
CA GLN A 352 33.38 -6.53 15.11
C GLN A 352 32.33 -5.40 15.27
N ARG A 353 31.23 -5.46 14.51
CA ARG A 353 30.11 -4.51 14.66
C ARG A 353 29.15 -4.92 15.77
N PHE A 354 29.04 -6.22 16.03
CA PHE A 354 28.25 -6.79 17.13
C PHE A 354 28.89 -6.48 18.48
N GLU A 355 30.20 -6.70 18.64
CA GLU A 355 30.95 -6.39 19.87
C GLU A 355 30.82 -4.92 20.28
N LYS A 356 30.95 -4.00 19.31
CA LYS A 356 30.78 -2.57 19.58
C LYS A 356 29.36 -2.25 20.07
N ARG A 357 28.35 -2.88 19.49
CA ARG A 357 26.93 -2.66 19.86
C ARG A 357 26.55 -3.31 21.19
N VAL A 358 27.09 -4.49 21.50
CA VAL A 358 26.93 -5.14 22.80
C VAL A 358 27.56 -4.30 23.91
N LEU A 359 28.72 -3.69 23.65
CA LEU A 359 29.38 -2.79 24.60
C LEU A 359 28.55 -1.52 24.87
N ASP A 360 27.93 -0.95 23.83
CA ASP A 360 27.04 0.21 23.96
C ASP A 360 25.74 -0.15 24.69
N ALA A 361 25.19 -1.34 24.44
CA ALA A 361 24.02 -1.87 25.14
C ALA A 361 24.30 -2.13 26.62
N ALA A 362 25.45 -2.71 26.96
CA ALA A 362 25.86 -2.98 28.34
C ALA A 362 26.02 -1.70 29.17
N LYS A 363 26.61 -0.64 28.58
CA LYS A 363 26.69 0.69 29.22
C LYS A 363 25.31 1.30 29.46
N THR A 364 24.40 1.10 28.51
CA THR A 364 23.02 1.57 28.61
C THR A 364 22.27 0.82 29.72
N MET A 365 22.41 -0.50 29.81
CA MET A 365 21.80 -1.31 30.87
C MET A 365 22.38 -1.02 32.27
N HIS A 366 23.69 -0.75 32.36
CA HIS A 366 24.33 -0.32 33.61
C HIS A 366 23.73 1.02 34.11
N SER A 367 23.50 1.96 33.19
CA SER A 367 22.83 3.23 33.49
C SER A 367 21.37 3.06 33.93
N LEU A 368 20.68 2.02 33.45
CA LEU A 368 19.25 1.83 33.70
C LEU A 368 18.94 1.05 34.99
N LEU A 369 19.89 0.26 35.51
CA LEU A 369 19.64 -0.67 36.61
C LEU A 369 20.32 -0.27 37.94
N THR A 370 21.10 0.82 38.00
CA THR A 370 21.80 1.30 39.22
C THR A 370 22.55 0.19 39.96
N LEU A 371 23.22 -0.71 39.22
CA LEU A 371 23.94 -1.84 39.80
C LEU A 371 25.35 -1.43 40.27
N PRO A 372 25.91 -2.07 41.32
CA PRO A 372 27.28 -1.78 41.78
C PRO A 372 28.31 -2.01 40.67
N GLN A 373 29.19 -1.02 40.42
CA GLN A 373 30.21 -1.01 39.36
C GLN A 373 31.18 -2.21 39.42
N GLU A 374 31.40 -2.74 40.62
CA GLU A 374 32.44 -3.73 40.92
C GLU A 374 32.31 -5.04 40.12
N ASN A 375 31.10 -5.44 39.73
CA ASN A 375 30.87 -6.68 38.96
C ASN A 375 31.04 -6.50 37.42
N TYR A 376 30.98 -5.26 36.93
CA TYR A 376 31.00 -4.96 35.49
C TYR A 376 32.39 -4.60 35.00
N ASP A 377 33.15 -3.85 35.78
CA ASP A 377 34.47 -3.39 35.37
C ASP A 377 35.46 -4.55 35.20
N GLU A 378 35.36 -5.61 36.01
CA GLU A 378 36.18 -6.80 35.85
C GLU A 378 35.87 -7.53 34.52
N THR A 379 34.58 -7.68 34.20
CA THR A 379 34.11 -8.32 32.96
C THR A 379 34.46 -7.50 31.71
N ILE A 380 34.32 -6.17 31.79
CA ILE A 380 34.66 -5.22 30.71
C ILE A 380 36.18 -5.17 30.50
N ASN A 381 36.98 -5.19 31.57
CA ASN A 381 38.44 -5.21 31.48
C ASN A 381 38.96 -6.55 30.91
N ILE A 382 38.32 -7.67 31.24
CA ILE A 382 38.64 -8.98 30.63
C ILE A 382 38.31 -8.99 29.13
N LEU A 383 37.18 -8.40 28.73
CA LEU A 383 36.77 -8.26 27.32
C LEU A 383 37.69 -7.30 26.54
N ALA A 384 38.16 -6.23 27.16
CA ALA A 384 39.04 -5.24 26.53
C ALA A 384 40.50 -5.72 26.40
N ALA A 385 40.97 -6.60 27.29
CA ALA A 385 42.38 -7.00 27.34
C ALA A 385 42.73 -8.21 26.45
N ARG A 386 41.76 -9.02 26.01
CA ARG A 386 42.02 -10.26 25.26
C ARG A 386 41.04 -10.42 24.11
N GLY A 387 41.52 -10.18 22.88
CA GLY A 387 40.76 -10.39 21.66
C GLY A 387 40.09 -11.78 21.59
N ALA A 388 38.95 -11.84 20.89
CA ALA A 388 37.90 -12.86 20.95
C ALA A 388 38.24 -14.30 20.47
N ALA A 389 39.46 -14.78 20.71
CA ALA A 389 39.86 -16.16 20.41
C ALA A 389 39.87 -17.10 21.62
N ASP A 390 39.82 -16.59 22.86
CA ASP A 390 39.95 -17.42 24.06
C ASP A 390 38.60 -17.90 24.60
N SER A 391 38.55 -19.16 25.04
CA SER A 391 37.39 -19.87 25.60
C SER A 391 36.79 -19.17 26.82
N THR A 392 37.63 -18.48 27.58
CA THR A 392 37.27 -17.68 28.76
C THR A 392 36.41 -16.48 28.40
N THR A 393 36.67 -15.83 27.26
CA THR A 393 35.87 -14.69 26.77
C THR A 393 34.46 -15.13 26.36
N ARG A 394 34.33 -16.32 25.75
CA ARG A 394 33.00 -16.90 25.44
C ARG A 394 32.24 -17.25 26.71
N GLN A 395 32.92 -17.80 27.71
CA GLN A 395 32.29 -18.15 28.99
C GLN A 395 31.83 -16.91 29.77
N ALA A 396 32.60 -15.81 29.71
CA ALA A 396 32.22 -14.53 30.30
C ALA A 396 30.98 -13.92 29.61
N LEU A 397 30.92 -13.95 28.28
CA LEU A 397 29.74 -13.49 27.52
C LEU A 397 28.51 -14.36 27.80
N GLN A 398 28.69 -15.66 27.95
CA GLN A 398 27.60 -16.58 28.26
C GLN A 398 27.07 -16.39 29.68
N SER A 399 27.95 -16.10 30.65
CA SER A 399 27.58 -15.73 32.03
C SER A 399 26.82 -14.39 32.07
N LEU A 400 27.28 -13.38 31.32
CA LEU A 400 26.61 -12.08 31.22
C LEU A 400 25.20 -12.23 30.62
N ARG A 401 25.07 -13.02 29.55
CA ARG A 401 23.78 -13.33 28.94
C ARG A 401 22.84 -14.02 29.93
N GLN A 402 23.33 -15.00 30.68
CA GLN A 402 22.53 -15.75 31.65
C GLN A 402 22.07 -14.86 32.82
N THR A 403 22.92 -13.91 33.24
CA THR A 403 22.59 -12.92 34.27
C THR A 403 21.51 -11.94 33.76
N LEU A 404 21.58 -11.53 32.50
CA LEU A 404 20.56 -10.68 31.87
C LEU A 404 19.23 -11.42 31.70
N GLU A 405 19.26 -12.70 31.31
CA GLU A 405 18.06 -13.54 31.22
C GLU A 405 17.40 -13.74 32.60
N GLU A 406 18.17 -13.95 33.68
CA GLU A 406 17.63 -13.99 35.05
C GLU A 406 17.02 -12.66 35.50
N ILE A 407 17.61 -11.53 35.11
CA ILE A 407 17.07 -10.19 35.41
C ILE A 407 15.77 -9.96 34.63
N LEU A 408 15.71 -10.38 33.37
CA LEU A 408 14.50 -10.28 32.54
C LEU A 408 13.38 -11.19 33.04
N LEU A 409 13.67 -12.40 33.51
CA LEU A 409 12.71 -13.29 34.16
C LEU A 409 12.16 -12.70 35.47
N ARG A 410 12.95 -11.90 36.21
CA ARG A 410 12.46 -11.15 37.37
C ARG A 410 11.59 -9.94 37.01
N ILE A 411 11.55 -9.53 35.74
CA ILE A 411 10.75 -8.39 35.24
C ILE A 411 9.33 -8.83 34.82
N GLU A 412 9.07 -10.11 34.58
CA GLU A 412 7.74 -10.61 34.17
C GLU A 412 6.64 -10.49 35.26
N ASP A 413 6.99 -10.18 36.52
CA ASP A 413 6.04 -9.97 37.62
C ASP A 413 5.60 -8.49 37.83
N PHE A 414 5.87 -7.57 36.89
CA PHE A 414 5.55 -6.15 37.05
C PHE A 414 4.05 -5.83 36.82
N THR A 415 3.26 -5.85 37.90
CA THR A 415 1.84 -5.41 37.89
C THR A 415 1.61 -3.97 38.38
N SER A 416 2.66 -3.23 38.76
CA SER A 416 2.57 -1.84 39.20
C SER A 416 3.39 -0.91 38.30
N SER A 417 2.82 0.21 37.86
CA SER A 417 3.55 1.24 37.11
C SER A 417 4.76 1.74 37.91
N LYS A 418 5.90 1.92 37.24
CA LYS A 418 7.12 2.47 37.86
C LYS A 418 7.55 3.73 37.13
N THR A 419 7.90 4.74 37.91
CA THR A 419 8.60 5.92 37.41
C THR A 419 10.07 5.60 37.20
N ILE A 420 10.56 5.79 35.99
CA ILE A 420 11.97 5.59 35.63
C ILE A 420 12.50 6.78 34.81
N GLU A 421 13.82 6.96 34.81
CA GLU A 421 14.49 7.91 33.91
C GLU A 421 14.92 7.18 32.64
N ILE A 422 14.44 7.65 31.48
CA ILE A 422 14.68 7.01 30.18
C ILE A 422 15.36 8.01 29.25
N SER A 423 16.33 7.51 28.48
CA SER A 423 16.95 8.26 27.39
C SER A 423 15.94 8.50 26.25
N LEU A 424 15.88 9.73 25.75
CA LEU A 424 15.00 10.07 24.61
C LEU A 424 15.27 9.21 23.36
N LEU A 425 16.51 8.72 23.19
CA LEU A 425 16.88 7.84 22.07
C LEU A 425 16.22 6.46 22.14
N SER A 426 15.72 6.05 23.31
CA SER A 426 15.02 4.79 23.52
C SER A 426 13.51 4.92 23.33
N ILE A 427 13.00 6.11 23.00
CA ILE A 427 11.59 6.42 22.89
C ILE A 427 11.25 6.70 21.42
N LEU A 428 10.23 6.01 20.90
CA LEU A 428 9.70 6.28 19.57
C LEU A 428 8.97 7.63 19.57
N PRO A 429 9.30 8.55 18.64
CA PRO A 429 8.62 9.83 18.55
C PRO A 429 7.10 9.65 18.34
N PRO A 430 6.23 10.29 19.15
CA PRO A 430 4.78 10.18 19.01
C PRO A 430 4.30 11.02 17.82
N LEU A 431 4.27 10.40 16.64
CA LEU A 431 3.88 11.07 15.38
C LEU A 431 2.39 11.37 15.27
N THR A 432 1.53 10.69 16.03
CA THR A 432 0.07 10.87 15.99
C THR A 432 -0.34 12.32 16.28
N ALA A 433 0.40 13.01 17.15
CA ALA A 433 0.17 14.42 17.45
C ALA A 433 0.39 15.32 16.21
N LEU A 434 1.31 14.95 15.31
CA LEU A 434 1.68 15.73 14.12
C LEU A 434 0.75 15.49 12.92
N GLN A 435 0.05 14.36 12.90
CA GLN A 435 -0.80 13.96 11.76
C GLN A 435 -1.89 14.98 11.44
N ARG A 436 -2.40 15.69 12.46
CA ARG A 436 -3.44 16.73 12.29
C ARG A 436 -2.90 18.04 11.75
N HIS A 437 -1.59 18.29 11.89
CA HIS A 437 -0.95 19.56 11.53
C HIS A 437 -0.24 19.50 10.17
N LEU A 438 0.08 18.31 9.67
CA LEU A 438 0.85 18.12 8.44
C LEU A 438 -0.02 17.59 7.29
N PRO A 439 0.17 18.08 6.06
CA PRO A 439 -0.32 17.41 4.86
C PRO A 439 0.27 16.00 4.74
N PRO A 440 -0.44 15.04 4.12
CA PRO A 440 0.02 13.66 3.98
C PRO A 440 1.43 13.55 3.39
N GLU A 441 1.75 14.36 2.38
CA GLU A 441 3.07 14.36 1.72
C GLU A 441 4.21 14.71 2.67
N LYS A 442 4.01 15.69 3.56
CA LYS A 442 5.01 16.09 4.55
C LYS A 442 5.05 15.10 5.70
N PHE A 443 3.90 14.56 6.11
CA PHE A 443 3.84 13.55 7.16
C PHE A 443 4.63 12.28 6.78
N SER A 444 4.49 11.80 5.55
CA SER A 444 5.27 10.65 5.06
C SER A 444 6.79 10.86 5.06
N LEU A 445 7.27 12.11 5.05
CA LEU A 445 8.71 12.39 5.16
C LEU A 445 9.23 12.16 6.58
N ILE A 446 8.41 12.29 7.62
CA ILE A 446 8.80 12.12 9.03
C ILE A 446 8.37 10.78 9.62
N GLU A 447 7.61 9.97 8.87
CA GLU A 447 7.15 8.62 9.25
C GLU A 447 8.27 7.55 9.15
N ASP A 448 9.48 7.94 8.75
CA ASP A 448 10.63 7.04 8.70
C ASP A 448 11.09 6.67 10.12
N GLU A 449 10.96 5.39 10.49
CA GLU A 449 11.37 4.81 11.78
C GLU A 449 12.85 5.05 12.14
N SER A 450 13.68 5.48 11.19
CA SER A 450 15.07 5.83 11.43
C SER A 450 15.31 7.25 11.95
N LEU A 451 14.28 8.12 11.93
CA LEU A 451 14.42 9.50 12.37
C LEU A 451 14.24 9.65 13.88
N THR A 452 15.15 10.39 14.52
CA THR A 452 15.03 10.76 15.94
C THR A 452 14.04 11.92 16.13
N GLY A 453 13.52 12.08 17.35
CA GLY A 453 12.66 13.23 17.69
C GLY A 453 13.31 14.57 17.34
N GLY A 454 14.59 14.75 17.68
CA GLY A 454 15.36 15.93 17.30
C GLY A 454 15.42 16.20 15.79
N GLN A 455 15.63 15.16 14.97
CA GLN A 455 15.64 15.28 13.50
C GLN A 455 14.27 15.65 12.94
N ILE A 456 13.19 15.12 13.54
CA ILE A 456 11.82 15.48 13.16
C ILE A 456 11.56 16.95 13.50
N LEU A 457 11.89 17.40 14.70
CA LEU A 457 11.78 18.81 15.07
C LEU A 457 12.57 19.71 14.10
N GLU A 458 13.76 19.30 13.67
CA GLU A 458 14.54 20.04 12.66
C GLU A 458 13.77 20.31 11.38
N ARG A 459 13.13 19.26 10.84
CA ARG A 459 12.30 19.38 9.65
C ARG A 459 11.06 20.24 9.88
N LEU A 460 10.41 20.14 11.04
CA LEU A 460 9.24 20.98 11.37
C LEU A 460 9.60 22.46 11.41
N PHE A 461 10.71 22.83 12.04
CA PHE A 461 11.17 24.22 12.08
C PHE A 461 11.63 24.71 10.70
N MET A 462 12.23 23.85 9.89
CA MET A 462 12.57 24.18 8.50
C MET A 462 11.30 24.49 7.70
N TRP A 463 10.28 23.62 7.76
CA TRP A 463 9.01 23.84 7.07
C TRP A 463 8.24 25.08 7.56
N ARG A 464 8.28 25.37 8.86
CA ARG A 464 7.72 26.62 9.43
C ARG A 464 8.35 27.86 8.80
N ARG A 465 9.63 27.81 8.43
CA ARG A 465 10.35 28.95 7.81
C ARG A 465 10.10 29.06 6.30
N GLU A 466 9.92 27.94 5.62
CA GLU A 466 9.87 27.88 4.15
C GLU A 466 8.46 28.03 3.59
N ASP A 467 7.43 27.62 4.33
CA ASP A 467 6.06 27.55 3.85
C ASP A 467 5.10 28.22 4.84
N ILE A 468 4.48 29.33 4.41
CA ILE A 468 3.59 30.14 5.23
C ILE A 468 2.31 29.41 5.65
N VAL A 469 1.83 28.48 4.82
CA VAL A 469 0.63 27.67 5.09
C VAL A 469 0.97 26.61 6.13
N LEU A 470 2.11 25.94 5.97
CA LEU A 470 2.60 24.99 6.98
C LEU A 470 2.94 25.67 8.29
N ALA A 471 3.53 26.86 8.26
CA ALA A 471 3.80 27.66 9.44
C ALA A 471 2.51 27.87 10.25
N SER A 472 1.43 28.34 9.61
CA SER A 472 0.15 28.55 10.28
C SER A 472 -0.45 27.26 10.85
N ARG A 473 -0.23 26.10 10.22
CA ARG A 473 -0.75 24.81 10.69
C ARG A 473 0.06 24.22 11.85
N LEU A 474 1.38 24.43 11.83
CA LEU A 474 2.31 23.95 12.86
C LEU A 474 2.34 24.85 14.10
N GLU A 475 1.94 26.11 13.97
CA GLU A 475 2.00 27.09 15.06
C GLU A 475 1.33 26.60 16.35
N PRO A 476 0.08 26.07 16.36
CA PRO A 476 -0.55 25.62 17.60
C PRO A 476 0.23 24.50 18.31
N PHE A 477 0.82 23.60 17.53
CA PHE A 477 1.64 22.49 18.04
C PHE A 477 2.95 23.01 18.62
N LEU A 478 3.66 23.87 17.89
CA LEU A 478 4.94 24.43 18.33
C LEU A 478 4.79 25.33 19.55
N THR A 479 3.74 26.17 19.60
CA THR A 479 3.44 26.99 20.78
C THR A 479 3.16 26.12 22.01
N THR A 480 2.44 25.01 21.85
CA THR A 480 2.18 24.07 22.95
C THR A 480 3.49 23.48 23.49
N ILE A 481 4.38 23.05 22.60
CA ILE A 481 5.67 22.45 22.98
C ILE A 481 6.61 23.49 23.61
N GLU A 482 6.65 24.70 23.06
CA GLU A 482 7.44 25.80 23.62
C GLU A 482 6.97 26.14 25.04
N GLY A 483 5.66 26.19 25.28
CA GLY A 483 5.08 26.40 26.61
C GLY A 483 5.42 25.27 27.60
N GLU A 484 5.30 24.01 27.18
CA GLU A 484 5.69 22.87 28.02
C GLU A 484 7.20 22.85 28.30
N ALA A 485 8.04 23.24 27.33
CA ALA A 485 9.49 23.33 27.51
C ALA A 485 9.88 24.43 28.50
N GLU A 486 9.18 25.58 28.48
CA GLU A 486 9.37 26.64 29.47
C GLU A 486 8.93 26.19 30.87
N ALA A 487 7.80 25.50 30.98
CA ALA A 487 7.32 24.95 32.24
C ALA A 487 8.30 23.92 32.84
N LEU A 488 8.84 23.02 32.00
CA LEU A 488 9.89 22.07 32.41
C LEU A 488 11.16 22.79 32.89
N ARG A 489 11.58 23.86 32.19
CA ARG A 489 12.73 24.68 32.60
C ARG A 489 12.49 25.40 33.93
N ALA A 490 11.25 25.84 34.17
CA ALA A 490 10.83 26.46 35.43
C ALA A 490 10.67 25.47 36.59
N GLY A 491 10.79 24.16 36.32
CA GLY A 491 10.60 23.12 37.33
C GLY A 491 9.13 22.94 37.75
N GLU A 492 8.18 23.36 36.92
CA GLU A 492 6.76 23.18 37.19
C GLU A 492 6.39 21.68 37.17
N ALA A 493 5.51 21.28 38.09
CA ALA A 493 5.03 19.91 38.13
C ALA A 493 4.14 19.63 36.89
N ARG A 494 4.59 18.69 36.05
CA ARG A 494 3.84 18.20 34.89
C ARG A 494 3.53 16.72 35.07
N ALA A 495 2.41 16.28 34.47
CA ALA A 495 2.07 14.86 34.45
C ALA A 495 3.20 14.09 33.74
N LEU A 496 3.63 12.96 34.30
CA LEU A 496 4.67 12.17 33.64
C LEU A 496 4.10 11.55 32.35
N PRO A 497 4.88 11.54 31.25
CA PRO A 497 4.50 10.80 30.07
C PRO A 497 4.40 9.31 30.42
N GLN A 498 3.36 8.67 29.88
CA GLN A 498 3.13 7.25 30.05
C GLN A 498 3.70 6.50 28.86
N LEU A 499 4.50 5.48 29.15
CA LEU A 499 5.24 4.72 28.15
C LEU A 499 4.85 3.25 28.19
N LYS A 500 4.79 2.66 27.00
CA LYS A 500 4.65 1.23 26.80
C LYS A 500 5.92 0.66 26.22
N GLY A 501 6.56 -0.26 26.95
CA GLY A 501 7.76 -0.95 26.51
C GLY A 501 7.40 -2.08 25.55
N LYS A 502 8.12 -2.16 24.43
CA LYS A 502 8.03 -3.25 23.47
C LYS A 502 9.43 -3.71 23.06
N LYS A 503 9.60 -5.02 22.86
CA LYS A 503 10.82 -5.55 22.22
C LYS A 503 10.92 -5.06 20.78
N ASN A 504 12.09 -4.57 20.39
CA ASN A 504 12.32 -4.17 19.01
C ASN A 504 12.37 -5.41 18.10
N SER A 505 11.48 -5.49 17.11
CA SER A 505 11.40 -6.63 16.18
C SER A 505 12.69 -6.86 15.37
N ARG A 506 13.51 -5.82 15.21
CA ARG A 506 14.79 -5.86 14.50
C ARG A 506 15.96 -6.18 15.41
N TYR A 507 15.80 -5.93 16.72
CA TYR A 507 16.81 -6.11 17.76
C TYR A 507 16.11 -6.62 19.03
N PRO A 508 15.84 -7.93 19.14
CA PRO A 508 15.02 -8.49 20.24
C PRO A 508 15.56 -8.17 21.64
N ASP A 509 16.86 -7.92 21.73
CA ASP A 509 17.57 -7.55 22.96
C ASP A 509 17.40 -6.06 23.34
N LEU A 510 16.79 -5.25 22.48
CA LEU A 510 16.58 -3.81 22.68
C LEU A 510 15.11 -3.53 23.01
N MET A 511 14.89 -2.97 24.20
CA MET A 511 13.59 -2.41 24.58
C MET A 511 13.42 -1.02 23.97
N VAL A 512 12.28 -0.81 23.31
CA VAL A 512 11.87 0.48 22.75
C VAL A 512 10.57 0.90 23.42
N PHE A 513 10.43 2.17 23.74
CA PHE A 513 9.27 2.71 24.43
C PHE A 513 8.40 3.53 23.48
N GLU A 514 7.11 3.23 23.44
CA GLU A 514 6.10 4.03 22.74
C GLU A 514 5.41 4.96 23.75
N VAL A 515 5.16 6.21 23.37
CA VAL A 515 4.44 7.18 24.21
C VAL A 515 2.93 6.97 24.08
N GLU A 516 2.28 6.51 25.16
CA GLU A 516 0.83 6.34 25.21
C GLU A 516 0.11 7.64 25.61
N ALA A 517 0.67 8.39 26.56
CA ALA A 517 0.15 9.69 26.99
C ALA A 517 1.28 10.69 27.26
N GLY A 518 0.98 11.99 27.13
CA GLY A 518 1.96 13.06 27.39
C GLY A 518 2.91 13.36 26.22
N ALA A 519 2.46 13.18 24.97
CA ALA A 519 3.27 13.43 23.78
C ALA A 519 3.90 14.84 23.71
N SER A 520 3.20 15.88 24.18
CA SER A 520 3.71 17.25 24.23
C SER A 520 4.96 17.38 25.12
N ILE A 521 5.03 16.62 26.21
CA ILE A 521 6.13 16.63 27.16
C ILE A 521 7.37 15.97 26.56
N TYR A 522 7.20 14.85 25.84
CA TYR A 522 8.28 14.26 25.06
C TYR A 522 8.88 15.26 24.06
N TRP A 523 8.03 15.93 23.27
CA TRP A 523 8.49 16.92 22.29
C TRP A 523 9.14 18.14 22.95
N ALA A 524 8.71 18.51 24.15
CA ALA A 524 9.34 19.58 24.93
C ALA A 524 10.75 19.21 25.40
N HIS A 525 10.96 17.97 25.86
CA HIS A 525 12.29 17.44 26.17
C HIS A 525 13.22 17.45 24.94
N GLU A 526 12.74 16.97 23.78
CA GLU A 526 13.50 17.01 22.53
C GLU A 526 13.86 18.45 22.11
N LEU A 527 12.94 19.40 22.30
CA LEU A 527 13.20 20.81 22.02
C LEU A 527 14.29 21.38 22.94
N LEU A 528 14.27 21.05 24.23
CA LEU A 528 15.27 21.50 25.22
C LEU A 528 16.65 20.93 24.93
N VAL A 529 16.74 19.62 24.64
CA VAL A 529 18.01 18.98 24.25
C VAL A 529 18.58 19.63 23.00
N ARG A 530 17.73 19.93 22.00
CA ARG A 530 18.16 20.64 20.80
C ARG A 530 18.68 22.05 21.08
N ARG A 531 18.14 22.74 22.08
CA ARG A 531 18.64 24.06 22.53
C ARG A 531 19.97 23.96 23.30
N GLY A 532 20.53 22.76 23.44
CA GLY A 532 21.79 22.50 24.14
C GLY A 532 21.62 22.22 25.63
N GLU A 533 20.39 22.04 26.11
CA GLU A 533 20.09 21.75 27.51
C GLU A 533 20.17 20.24 27.76
N GLU A 534 21.41 19.74 27.80
CA GLU A 534 21.78 18.33 27.93
C GLU A 534 21.16 17.61 29.13
N GLN A 535 20.85 18.33 30.22
CA GLN A 535 20.19 17.78 31.40
C GLN A 535 18.79 17.19 31.13
N PHE A 536 18.17 17.53 30.00
CA PHE A 536 16.87 17.00 29.57
C PHE A 536 16.94 15.77 28.67
N LYS A 537 18.16 15.22 28.41
CA LYS A 537 18.34 13.97 27.66
C LYS A 537 17.71 12.75 28.32
N LEU A 538 17.58 12.81 29.64
CA LEU A 538 16.83 11.84 30.43
C LEU A 538 15.46 12.43 30.76
N MET A 539 14.43 11.65 30.49
CA MET A 539 13.04 12.01 30.76
C MET A 539 12.51 11.09 31.86
N LYS A 540 11.93 11.68 32.90
CA LYS A 540 11.16 10.90 33.88
C LYS A 540 9.84 10.49 33.24
N ALA A 541 9.55 9.20 33.26
CA ALA A 541 8.36 8.65 32.63
C ALA A 541 7.79 7.51 33.47
N GLU A 542 6.49 7.29 33.34
CA GLU A 542 5.79 6.17 33.95
C GLU A 542 5.68 5.03 32.94
N VAL A 543 6.32 3.89 33.20
CA VAL A 543 6.16 2.70 32.35
C VAL A 543 4.93 1.93 32.82
N VAL A 544 3.91 1.91 31.96
CA VAL A 544 2.58 1.35 32.27
C VAL A 544 2.53 -0.14 31.98
N SER A 545 3.21 -0.58 30.92
CA SER A 545 3.29 -2.00 30.57
C SER A 545 4.57 -2.32 29.79
N ILE A 546 5.03 -3.57 29.91
CA ILE A 546 6.09 -4.14 29.11
C ILE A 546 5.48 -5.37 28.44
N SER A 547 5.25 -5.32 27.13
CA SER A 547 4.79 -6.49 26.38
C SER A 547 6.00 -7.25 25.86
N VAL A 548 6.20 -8.47 26.38
CA VAL A 548 7.06 -9.47 25.75
C VAL A 548 6.18 -10.19 24.74
N ASP A 549 6.41 -9.97 23.45
CA ASP A 549 5.73 -10.77 22.43
C ASP A 549 6.15 -12.24 22.63
N GLU A 550 5.20 -13.13 22.96
CA GLU A 550 5.43 -14.54 23.34
C GLU A 550 5.96 -15.43 22.19
N GLU A 551 6.29 -14.88 21.03
CA GLU A 551 6.63 -15.65 19.82
C GLU A 551 8.12 -15.70 19.41
N ASP A 552 9.06 -15.12 20.19
CA ASP A 552 10.51 -15.17 19.88
C ASP A 552 11.39 -15.68 21.03
#